data_AF-A0A0J0YA21-F1
#
_entry.id   AF-A0A0J0YA21-F1
#
_cell.length_a   1.000
_cell.length_b   1.000
_cell.length_c   1.000
_cell.angle_alpha   90.00
_cell.angle_beta   90.00
_cell.angle_gamma   90.00
#
_symmetry.space_group_name_H-M   'P 1'
#
loop_
_entity.id
_entity.type
_entity.pdbx_description
1 polymer ?
#
loop_
_entity_poly.entity_id
_entity_poly.type
_entity_poly.pdbx_seq_one_letter_code
_entity_poly.pdbx_strand_id
1 'polypeptide(L)'
;MKAIPLKSKRAVVLSKRKPFQRVDEKTKLKIVEEIKSGLISCKGASRKYRIPRNSIKAWAGKFNLTTLLNEEISLQPTEMTQNQESRLLLRKIHELTKALELSQLKNIALETMIEVAESDFHIKIKKKRGTKQS
;
A
#
# COMPACT_ATOMS: atom_id res chain seq x y z
N MET A 1 -24.57 -30.55 -21.45
CA MET A 1 -23.38 -29.73 -21.79
C MET A 1 -23.83 -28.28 -21.96
N LYS A 2 -23.44 -27.36 -21.07
CA LYS A 2 -23.87 -25.95 -21.14
C LYS A 2 -22.99 -25.20 -22.16
N ALA A 3 -23.62 -24.59 -23.16
CA ALA A 3 -22.95 -23.80 -24.18
C ALA A 3 -22.32 -22.53 -23.57
N ILE A 4 -21.04 -22.28 -23.86
CA ILE A 4 -20.33 -21.06 -23.48
C ILE A 4 -20.80 -19.95 -24.43
N PRO A 5 -21.33 -18.81 -23.94
CA PRO A 5 -21.78 -17.74 -24.82
C PRO A 5 -20.58 -17.14 -25.55
N LEU A 6 -20.61 -17.18 -26.88
CA LEU A 6 -19.64 -16.56 -27.76
C LEU A 6 -19.64 -15.04 -27.48
N LYS A 7 -18.52 -14.51 -26.98
CA LYS A 7 -18.33 -13.08 -26.72
C LYS A 7 -18.67 -12.28 -27.99
N SER A 8 -19.72 -11.47 -27.90
CA SER A 8 -20.10 -10.49 -28.93
C SER A 8 -18.90 -9.61 -29.28
N LYS A 9 -18.48 -9.66 -30.55
CA LYS A 9 -17.39 -8.82 -31.06
C LYS A 9 -17.93 -7.39 -31.20
N ARG A 10 -17.77 -6.56 -30.17
CA ARG A 10 -17.94 -5.10 -30.31
C ARG A 10 -17.03 -4.63 -31.44
N ALA A 11 -17.61 -3.97 -32.44
CA ALA A 11 -16.86 -3.36 -33.53
C ALA A 11 -15.87 -2.35 -32.93
N VAL A 12 -14.58 -2.64 -33.06
CA VAL A 12 -13.53 -1.75 -32.56
C VAL A 12 -13.41 -0.60 -33.56
N VAL A 13 -13.84 0.59 -33.16
CA VAL A 13 -13.59 1.82 -33.92
C VAL A 13 -12.08 1.98 -34.05
N LEU A 14 -11.57 1.84 -35.28
CA LEU A 14 -10.15 1.90 -35.57
C LEU A 14 -9.72 3.37 -35.69
N SER A 15 -8.77 3.79 -34.85
CA SER A 15 -8.14 5.11 -34.99
C SER A 15 -7.40 5.24 -36.33
N LYS A 16 -7.42 6.43 -36.94
CA LYS A 16 -6.66 6.74 -38.16
C LYS A 16 -5.16 6.71 -37.84
N ARG A 17 -4.37 5.98 -38.64
CA ARG A 17 -2.91 5.87 -38.44
C ARG A 17 -2.23 7.16 -38.89
N LYS A 18 -1.51 7.82 -37.99
CA LYS A 18 -0.50 8.83 -38.35
C LYS A 18 0.89 8.19 -38.18
N PRO A 19 1.63 7.94 -39.28
CA PRO A 19 2.95 7.32 -39.18
C PRO A 19 3.91 8.25 -38.41
N PHE A 20 4.80 7.65 -37.61
CA PHE A 20 5.88 8.34 -36.85
C PHE A 20 5.44 9.36 -35.78
N GLN A 21 4.15 9.46 -35.46
CA GLN A 21 3.71 10.34 -34.37
C GLN A 21 4.07 9.77 -33.00
N ARG A 22 4.70 10.58 -32.16
CA ARG A 22 4.93 10.24 -30.74
C ARG A 22 3.58 10.16 -30.03
N VAL A 23 3.38 9.07 -29.30
CA VAL A 23 2.16 8.82 -28.52
C VAL A 23 2.24 9.60 -27.20
N ASP A 24 1.21 10.38 -26.89
CA ASP A 24 1.12 11.19 -25.67
C ASP A 24 1.09 10.30 -24.43
N GLU A 25 1.70 10.74 -23.32
CA GLU A 25 1.78 9.94 -22.10
C GLU A 25 0.42 9.61 -21.50
N LYS A 26 -0.52 10.57 -21.52
CA LYS A 26 -1.92 10.36 -21.10
C LYS A 26 -2.57 9.21 -21.89
N THR A 27 -2.29 9.12 -23.18
CA THR A 27 -2.86 8.05 -24.02
C THR A 27 -2.19 6.70 -23.74
N LYS A 28 -0.89 6.67 -23.42
CA LYS A 28 -0.20 5.43 -23.00
C LYS A 28 -0.78 4.89 -21.69
N LEU A 29 -1.00 5.76 -20.71
CA LEU A 29 -1.62 5.42 -19.42
C LEU A 29 -3.00 4.80 -19.63
N LYS A 30 -3.88 5.48 -20.38
CA LYS A 30 -5.21 4.98 -20.70
C LYS A 30 -5.18 3.59 -21.35
N ILE A 31 -4.27 3.36 -22.29
CA ILE A 31 -4.13 2.05 -22.95
C ILE A 31 -3.75 0.96 -21.95
N VAL A 32 -2.83 1.26 -21.02
CA VAL A 32 -2.35 0.31 -20.02
C VAL A 32 -3.43 0.01 -18.97
N GLU A 33 -4.19 1.01 -18.55
CA GLU A 33 -5.35 0.84 -17.66
C GLU A 33 -6.47 0.01 -18.30
N GLU A 34 -6.80 0.26 -19.58
CA GLU A 34 -7.77 -0.55 -20.33
C GLU A 34 -7.33 -2.02 -20.44
N ILE A 35 -6.01 -2.29 -20.44
CA ILE A 35 -5.45 -3.64 -20.43
C ILE A 35 -5.49 -4.24 -19.01
N LYS A 36 -5.11 -3.49 -17.98
CA LYS A 36 -5.09 -3.92 -16.57
C LYS A 36 -6.50 -4.26 -16.07
N SER A 37 -7.49 -3.46 -16.45
CA SER A 37 -8.91 -3.69 -16.17
C SER A 37 -9.52 -4.87 -16.94
N GLY A 38 -8.78 -5.48 -17.87
CA GLY A 38 -9.24 -6.60 -18.68
C GLY A 38 -10.27 -6.23 -19.75
N LEU A 39 -10.54 -4.94 -19.98
CA LEU A 39 -11.47 -4.45 -21.00
C LEU A 39 -10.98 -4.81 -22.42
N ILE A 40 -9.67 -4.75 -22.65
CA ILE A 40 -9.05 -5.15 -23.92
C ILE A 40 -7.75 -5.94 -23.68
N SER A 41 -7.47 -6.91 -24.55
CA SER A 41 -6.17 -7.60 -24.55
C SER A 41 -5.10 -6.74 -25.24
N CYS A 42 -3.80 -7.03 -25.01
CA CYS A 42 -2.71 -6.34 -25.71
C CYS A 42 -2.85 -6.41 -27.24
N LYS A 43 -3.41 -7.51 -27.76
CA LYS A 43 -3.70 -7.68 -29.20
C LYS A 43 -4.88 -6.79 -29.63
N GLY A 44 -5.90 -6.66 -28.79
CA GLY A 44 -7.02 -5.75 -29.00
C GLY A 44 -6.59 -4.28 -28.99
N ALA A 45 -5.78 -3.88 -28.01
CA ALA A 45 -5.20 -2.54 -27.91
C ALA A 45 -4.35 -2.19 -29.14
N SER A 46 -3.50 -3.12 -29.59
CA SER A 46 -2.68 -2.92 -30.80
C SER A 46 -3.53 -2.62 -32.03
N ARG A 47 -4.67 -3.29 -32.20
CA ARG A 47 -5.60 -3.05 -33.30
C ARG A 47 -6.35 -1.73 -33.13
N LYS A 48 -6.90 -1.47 -31.94
CA LYS A 48 -7.69 -0.27 -31.62
C LYS A 48 -6.89 1.02 -31.82
N TYR A 49 -5.67 1.06 -31.28
CA TYR A 49 -4.81 2.24 -31.26
C TYR A 49 -3.75 2.25 -32.37
N ARG A 50 -3.66 1.19 -33.20
CA ARG A 50 -2.65 1.00 -34.26
C ARG A 50 -1.20 1.15 -33.76
N ILE A 51 -0.94 0.69 -32.55
CA ILE A 51 0.38 0.72 -31.92
C ILE A 51 0.95 -0.71 -31.91
N PRO A 52 2.25 -0.91 -32.18
CA PRO A 52 2.86 -2.23 -32.11
C PRO A 52 2.78 -2.82 -30.69
N ARG A 53 2.46 -4.11 -30.61
CA ARG A 53 2.32 -4.84 -29.35
C ARG A 53 3.55 -4.73 -28.45
N ASN A 54 4.74 -4.67 -29.03
CA ASN A 54 6.00 -4.57 -28.28
C ASN A 54 6.10 -3.24 -27.52
N SER A 55 5.67 -2.13 -28.12
CA SER A 55 5.62 -0.83 -27.43
C SER A 55 4.61 -0.82 -26.29
N ILE A 56 3.43 -1.43 -26.49
CA ILE A 56 2.42 -1.57 -25.43
C ILE A 56 2.96 -2.40 -24.26
N LYS A 57 3.66 -3.51 -24.54
CA LYS A 57 4.31 -4.33 -23.51
C LYS A 57 5.41 -3.55 -22.77
N ALA A 58 6.24 -2.81 -23.50
CA ALA A 58 7.28 -1.99 -22.89
C ALA A 58 6.70 -0.91 -21.98
N TRP A 59 5.59 -0.29 -22.37
CA TRP A 59 4.87 0.65 -21.51
C TRP A 59 4.26 -0.03 -20.31
N ALA A 60 3.57 -1.16 -20.48
CA ALA A 60 3.00 -1.92 -19.36
C ALA A 60 4.08 -2.31 -18.34
N GLY A 61 5.26 -2.76 -18.79
CA GLY A 61 6.39 -3.04 -17.90
C GLY A 61 6.90 -1.80 -17.17
N LYS A 62 7.08 -0.67 -17.89
CA LYS A 62 7.48 0.61 -17.29
C LYS A 62 6.46 1.10 -16.27
N PHE A 63 5.17 1.07 -16.61
CA PHE A 63 4.12 1.54 -15.74
C PHE A 63 3.93 0.64 -14.52
N ASN A 64 4.07 -0.69 -14.68
CA ASN A 64 4.07 -1.62 -13.55
C ASN A 64 5.25 -1.35 -12.60
N LEU A 65 6.44 -1.11 -13.14
CA LEU A 65 7.61 -0.74 -12.34
C LEU A 65 7.39 0.60 -11.63
N THR A 66 6.88 1.62 -12.34
CA THR A 66 6.57 2.91 -11.71
C THR A 66 5.45 2.80 -10.69
N THR A 67 4.44 1.94 -10.89
CA THR A 67 3.40 1.73 -9.88
C THR A 67 3.95 1.00 -8.66
N LEU A 68 4.89 0.05 -8.81
CA LEU A 68 5.52 -0.60 -7.64
C LEU A 68 6.38 0.40 -6.86
N LEU A 69 7.23 1.16 -7.56
CA LEU A 69 8.06 2.20 -6.94
C LEU A 69 7.21 3.34 -6.35
N ASN A 70 6.10 3.66 -6.99
CA ASN A 70 5.17 4.66 -6.49
C ASN A 70 4.22 4.09 -5.43
N GLU A 71 3.89 2.81 -5.37
CA GLU A 71 3.07 2.21 -4.28
C GLU A 71 3.81 2.29 -2.94
N GLU A 72 5.15 2.18 -2.96
CA GLU A 72 5.99 2.47 -1.80
C GLU A 72 5.95 3.96 -1.39
N ILE A 73 5.66 4.86 -2.34
CA ILE A 73 5.58 6.32 -2.12
C ILE A 73 4.11 6.80 -1.97
N SER A 74 3.14 6.01 -2.42
CA SER A 74 1.71 6.28 -2.55
C SER A 74 0.95 5.47 -1.52
N LEU A 75 1.36 5.61 -0.27
CA LEU A 75 0.44 5.58 0.87
C LEU A 75 -0.43 6.85 0.85
N GLN A 76 -1.04 7.14 -0.30
CA GLN A 76 -2.13 8.11 -0.38
C GLN A 76 -3.42 7.33 -0.10
N PRO A 77 -4.25 7.76 0.86
CA PRO A 77 -5.42 7.00 1.23
C PRO A 77 -6.37 6.94 0.04
N THR A 78 -6.64 5.72 -0.45
CA THR A 78 -7.92 5.45 -1.10
C THR A 78 -9.00 5.99 -0.20
N GLU A 79 -9.85 6.89 -0.70
CA GLU A 79 -10.90 7.60 0.01
C GLU A 79 -11.75 6.63 0.86
N MET A 80 -11.31 6.38 2.09
CA MET A 80 -12.08 5.68 3.09
C MET A 80 -13.12 6.69 3.55
N THR A 81 -14.40 6.30 3.55
CA THR A 81 -15.44 7.17 4.12
C THR A 81 -15.01 7.64 5.51
N GLN A 82 -15.20 8.93 5.85
CA GLN A 82 -14.74 9.54 7.11
C GLN A 82 -15.11 8.72 8.37
N ASN A 83 -16.22 7.98 8.30
CA ASN A 83 -16.69 7.07 9.36
C ASN A 83 -15.81 5.81 9.53
N GLN A 84 -15.21 5.29 8.46
CA GLN A 84 -14.28 4.18 8.55
C GLN A 84 -12.93 4.63 9.12
N GLU A 85 -12.44 5.80 8.73
CA GLU A 85 -11.20 6.38 9.28
C GLU A 85 -11.33 6.65 10.78
N SER A 86 -12.43 7.26 11.21
CA SER A 86 -12.67 7.53 12.64
C SER A 86 -12.73 6.24 13.47
N ARG A 87 -13.34 5.17 12.95
CA ARG A 87 -13.36 3.85 13.60
C ARG A 87 -11.97 3.22 13.72
N LEU A 88 -11.14 3.33 12.67
CA LEU A 88 -9.77 2.81 12.69
C LEU A 88 -8.90 3.61 13.68
N LEU A 89 -9.03 4.94 13.70
CA LEU A 89 -8.33 5.80 14.63
C LEU A 89 -8.72 5.50 16.09
N LEU A 90 -10.01 5.34 16.39
CA LEU A 90 -10.47 4.98 17.74
C LEU A 90 -9.91 3.64 18.21
N ARG A 91 -9.89 2.63 17.33
CA ARG A 91 -9.26 1.33 17.64
C ARG A 91 -7.79 1.51 17.94
N LYS A 92 -7.07 2.32 17.14
CA LYS A 92 -5.65 2.53 17.34
C LYS A 92 -5.36 3.25 18.65
N ILE A 93 -6.16 4.26 19.00
CA ILE A 93 -6.05 4.95 20.29
C ILE A 93 -6.23 3.95 21.43
N HIS A 94 -7.28 3.13 21.39
CA HIS A 94 -7.54 2.13 22.43
C HIS A 94 -6.42 1.09 22.57
N GLU A 95 -5.85 0.60 21.47
CA GLU A 95 -4.71 -0.31 21.50
C GLU A 95 -3.48 0.34 22.14
N LEU A 96 -3.19 1.59 21.76
CA LEU A 96 -2.04 2.33 22.26
C LEU A 96 -2.20 2.67 23.75
N THR A 97 -3.39 3.10 24.19
CA THR A 97 -3.65 3.37 25.61
C THR A 97 -3.48 2.12 26.45
N LYS A 98 -4.02 0.98 26.00
CA LYS A 98 -3.86 -0.31 26.69
C LYS A 98 -2.40 -0.75 26.77
N ALA A 99 -1.63 -0.58 25.70
CA ALA A 99 -0.20 -0.92 25.70
C ALA A 99 0.60 -0.02 26.66
N LEU A 100 0.23 1.25 26.75
CA LEU A 100 0.82 2.22 27.67
C LEU A 100 0.51 1.86 29.13
N GLU A 101 -0.75 1.57 29.44
CA GLU A 101 -1.19 1.13 30.77
C GLU A 101 -0.45 -0.13 31.23
N LEU A 102 -0.34 -1.14 30.36
CA LEU A 102 0.39 -2.37 30.67
C LEU A 102 1.88 -2.10 30.94
N SER A 103 2.50 -1.17 30.20
CA SER A 103 3.90 -0.80 30.40
C SER A 103 4.11 -0.05 31.71
N GLN A 104 3.19 0.86 32.05
CA GLN A 104 3.21 1.56 33.34
C GLN A 104 3.02 0.58 34.51
N LEU A 105 2.08 -0.36 34.39
CA LEU A 105 1.87 -1.40 35.40
C LEU A 105 3.12 -2.25 35.60
N LYS A 106 3.79 -2.66 34.51
CA LYS A 106 5.06 -3.38 34.60
C LYS A 106 6.14 -2.57 35.31
N ASN A 107 6.27 -1.28 35.01
CA ASN A 107 7.24 -0.41 35.69
C ASN A 107 6.95 -0.32 37.18
N ILE A 108 5.69 -0.10 37.57
CA ILE A 108 5.27 -0.05 38.98
C ILE A 108 5.56 -1.39 39.67
N ALA A 109 5.25 -2.51 39.02
CA ALA A 109 5.53 -3.84 39.56
C ALA A 109 7.03 -4.09 39.77
N LEU A 110 7.88 -3.61 38.85
CA LEU A 110 9.34 -3.72 38.99
C LEU A 110 9.88 -2.80 40.09
N GLU A 111 9.39 -1.57 40.18
CA GLU A 111 9.77 -0.62 41.23
C GLU A 111 9.39 -1.16 42.62
N THR A 112 8.16 -1.65 42.78
CA THR A 112 7.68 -2.24 44.03
C THR A 112 8.44 -3.53 44.38
N MET A 113 8.76 -4.38 43.40
CA MET A 113 9.60 -5.57 43.64
C MET A 113 10.99 -5.19 44.15
N ILE A 114 11.60 -4.15 43.58
CA ILE A 114 12.88 -3.63 44.06
C ILE A 114 12.74 -3.12 45.50
N GLU A 115 11.71 -2.33 45.80
CA GLU A 115 11.49 -1.79 47.15
C GLU A 115 11.33 -2.89 48.21
N VAL A 116 10.54 -3.93 47.92
CA VAL A 116 10.37 -5.09 48.80
C VAL A 116 11.71 -5.82 48.99
N ALA A 117 12.46 -6.06 47.91
CA ALA A 117 13.75 -6.73 48.00
C ALA A 117 14.80 -5.92 48.79
N GLU A 118 14.85 -4.59 48.62
CA GLU A 118 15.73 -3.72 49.41
C GLU A 118 15.37 -3.76 50.90
N SER A 119 14.06 -3.81 51.23
CA SER A 119 13.55 -3.91 52.59
C SER A 119 13.92 -5.25 53.25
N ASP A 120 13.66 -6.37 52.56
CA ASP A 120 13.85 -7.71 53.14
C ASP A 120 15.33 -8.07 53.27
N PHE A 121 16.11 -7.81 52.23
CA PHE A 121 17.53 -8.20 52.19
C PHE A 121 18.49 -7.14 52.71
N HIS A 122 18.00 -5.91 52.97
CA HIS A 122 18.81 -4.79 53.48
C HIS A 122 20.00 -4.42 52.57
N ILE A 123 19.88 -4.71 51.27
CA ILE A 123 20.88 -4.39 50.23
C ILE A 123 20.31 -3.31 49.32
N LYS A 124 21.13 -2.31 48.98
CA LYS A 124 20.71 -1.25 48.05
C LYS A 124 20.92 -1.65 46.59
N ILE A 125 19.81 -1.85 45.87
CA ILE A 125 19.79 -2.29 44.48
C ILE A 125 19.67 -1.09 43.53
N LYS A 126 18.91 -0.05 43.90
CA LYS A 126 18.68 1.13 43.06
C LYS A 126 19.90 2.05 42.99
N LYS A 127 20.27 2.46 41.78
CA LYS A 127 21.34 3.45 41.55
C LYS A 127 20.95 4.84 42.08
N LYS A 128 21.92 5.58 42.62
CA LYS A 128 21.73 7.00 42.98
C LYS A 128 21.70 7.87 41.71
N ARG A 129 20.85 8.90 41.70
CA ARG A 129 20.83 9.90 40.63
C ARG A 129 22.19 10.61 40.59
N GLY A 130 22.75 10.81 39.39
CA GLY A 130 23.98 11.59 39.17
C GLY A 130 25.30 10.80 39.18
N THR A 131 25.28 9.47 39.31
CA THR A 131 26.50 8.67 39.18
C THR A 131 26.89 8.51 37.70
N LYS A 132 28.13 8.84 37.34
CA LYS A 132 28.66 8.69 35.97
C LYS A 132 28.55 7.21 35.55
N GLN A 133 27.90 6.92 34.42
CA GLN A 133 27.91 5.57 33.85
C GLN A 133 29.28 5.31 33.23
N SER A 134 29.86 4.14 33.53
CA SER A 134 31.04 3.59 32.87
C SER A 134 30.63 2.81 31.63
#